data_AF-A0A7V2UGL0-F1
#
_entry.id   AF-A0A7V2UGL0-F1
#
_cell.length_a   1.000
_cell.length_b   1.000
_cell.length_c   1.000
_cell.angle_alpha   90.00
_cell.angle_beta   90.00
_cell.angle_gamma   90.00
#
_symmetry.space_group_name_H-M   'P 1'
#
loop_
_entity.id
_entity.type
_entity.pdbx_description
1 polymer ?
#
loop_
_entity_poly.entity_id
_entity_poly.type
_entity_poly.pdbx_seq_one_letter_code
_entity_poly.pdbx_strand_id
1 'polypeptide(L)'
;MQNVLPLASPVVSERGRQQANTWVVAMLLLSIPLWTGTLALDLPASYFLPLHTTLEFGSIVVALLGFGIAWHARAEDRPGNIVLLGAVLLGTGLIDYAHTLSYDGMPYLVTGSSAQKAINFWLAARILAAIGLLIVALRPWYPLRNVHARFAIMGGVLSYVAIVCWVGFFQPHWAPEFFVAGQGLTPLKVGIEYALVGTYGLAAFLFYRQSSQARAYSTVDLYAAAAIAAMSELYFTKY
;
A
#
# COMPACT_ATOMS: atom_id res chain seq x y z
N MET A 1 10.51 18.58 -30.24
CA MET A 1 10.67 19.52 -29.10
C MET A 1 10.11 18.85 -27.87
N GLN A 2 10.92 18.60 -26.85
CA GLN A 2 10.50 17.95 -25.61
C GLN A 2 9.78 18.97 -24.73
N ASN A 3 8.46 18.83 -24.54
CA ASN A 3 7.73 19.59 -23.54
C ASN A 3 8.16 19.10 -22.16
N VAL A 4 9.09 19.82 -21.54
CA VAL A 4 9.44 19.67 -20.14
C VAL A 4 8.25 20.21 -19.36
N LEU A 5 7.59 19.35 -18.56
CA LEU A 5 6.57 19.78 -17.60
C LEU A 5 7.08 21.01 -16.83
N PRO A 6 6.27 22.08 -16.65
CA PRO A 6 6.73 23.27 -15.96
C PRO A 6 7.21 22.88 -14.56
N LEU A 7 8.47 23.19 -14.26
CA LEU A 7 9.07 22.98 -12.94
C LEU A 7 8.24 23.77 -11.93
N ALA A 8 7.87 23.13 -10.83
CA ALA A 8 7.26 23.84 -9.70
C ALA A 8 8.24 24.91 -9.21
N SER A 9 7.75 26.09 -8.84
CA SER A 9 8.65 27.12 -8.31
C SER A 9 9.29 26.62 -7.00
N PRO A 10 10.58 26.93 -6.75
CA PRO A 10 11.33 26.38 -5.62
C PRO A 10 10.61 26.59 -4.28
N VAL A 11 10.01 27.77 -4.09
CA VAL A 11 9.28 28.17 -2.88
C VAL A 11 8.07 27.28 -2.61
N VAL A 12 7.31 26.89 -3.63
CA VAL A 12 6.12 26.08 -3.43
C VAL A 12 6.49 24.61 -3.21
N SER A 13 7.57 24.12 -3.83
CA SER A 13 8.11 22.79 -3.55
C SER A 13 8.61 22.65 -2.11
N GLU A 14 9.23 23.69 -1.57
CA GLU A 14 9.75 23.72 -0.20
C GLU A 14 8.62 23.76 0.83
N ARG A 15 7.60 24.60 0.60
CA ARG A 15 6.41 24.68 1.46
C ARG A 15 5.65 23.35 1.51
N GLY A 16 5.46 22.71 0.37
CA GLY A 16 4.82 21.39 0.30
C GLY A 16 5.61 20.33 1.08
N ARG A 17 6.95 20.33 0.94
CA ARG A 17 7.82 19.41 1.70
C ARG A 17 7.76 19.65 3.21
N GLN A 18 7.75 20.91 3.64
CA GLN A 18 7.60 21.25 5.06
C GLN A 18 6.27 20.75 5.60
N GLN A 19 5.16 20.97 4.89
CA GLN A 19 3.85 20.47 5.29
C GLN A 19 3.82 18.93 5.37
N ALA A 20 4.34 18.23 4.36
CA ALA A 20 4.42 16.77 4.38
C ALA A 20 5.25 16.26 5.55
N ASN A 21 6.40 16.90 5.84
CA ASN A 21 7.21 16.56 7.01
C ASN A 21 6.45 16.79 8.31
N THR A 22 5.72 17.91 8.44
CA THR A 22 4.91 18.17 9.63
C THR A 22 3.87 17.07 9.83
N TRP A 23 3.17 16.64 8.78
CA TRP A 23 2.19 15.55 8.88
C TRP A 23 2.83 14.21 9.21
N VAL A 24 3.93 13.84 8.53
CA VAL A 24 4.65 12.59 8.80
C VAL A 24 5.17 12.56 10.23
N VAL A 25 5.78 13.66 10.71
CA VAL A 25 6.26 13.77 12.09
C VAL A 25 5.10 13.75 13.09
N ALA A 26 4.00 14.45 12.82
CA ALA A 26 2.83 14.45 13.68
C ALA A 26 2.23 13.03 13.80
N MET A 27 2.12 12.29 12.69
CA MET A 27 1.70 10.89 12.72
C MET A 27 2.71 10.03 13.48
N LEU A 28 4.02 10.28 13.33
CA LEU A 28 5.07 9.53 14.02
C LEU A 28 4.97 9.74 15.53
N LEU A 29 4.79 10.97 15.97
CA LEU A 29 4.60 11.32 17.38
C LEU A 29 3.31 10.74 17.95
N LEU A 30 2.20 10.77 17.19
CA LEU A 30 0.97 10.10 17.56
C LEU A 30 1.15 8.58 17.63
N SER A 31 2.07 8.03 16.83
CA SER A 31 2.26 6.58 16.76
C SER A 31 3.00 5.97 17.94
N ILE A 32 3.87 6.74 18.58
CA ILE A 32 4.64 6.30 19.75
C ILE A 32 3.74 5.85 20.92
N PRO A 33 2.76 6.63 21.41
CA PRO A 33 1.92 6.21 22.52
C PRO A 33 0.99 5.03 22.18
N LEU A 34 0.54 4.94 20.93
CA LEU A 34 -0.23 3.77 20.46
C LEU A 34 0.66 2.53 20.44
N TRP A 35 1.89 2.67 19.95
CA TRP A 35 2.88 1.59 19.92
C TRP A 35 3.29 1.11 21.30
N THR A 36 3.49 2.01 22.28
CA THR A 36 3.85 1.64 23.66
C THR A 36 2.65 1.11 24.45
N GLY A 37 1.45 1.15 23.87
CA GLY A 37 0.22 0.70 24.52
C GLY A 37 -0.32 1.69 25.55
N THR A 38 0.24 2.90 25.67
CA THR A 38 -0.28 3.91 26.61
C THR A 38 -1.65 4.44 26.20
N LEU A 39 -1.97 4.36 24.90
CA LEU A 39 -3.29 4.63 24.33
C LEU A 39 -3.99 3.35 23.81
N ALA A 40 -3.57 2.16 24.27
CA ALA A 40 -4.23 0.92 23.87
C ALA A 40 -5.69 0.91 24.33
N LEU A 41 -6.58 0.51 23.43
CA LEU A 41 -8.00 0.32 23.69
C LEU A 41 -8.34 -1.14 23.44
N ASP A 42 -8.69 -1.87 24.50
CA ASP A 42 -9.21 -3.22 24.40
C ASP A 42 -10.67 -3.18 23.99
N LEU A 43 -10.90 -3.23 22.67
CA LEU A 43 -12.25 -3.28 22.11
C LEU A 43 -12.76 -4.72 22.08
N PRO A 44 -13.98 -4.99 22.57
CA PRO A 44 -14.61 -6.30 22.39
C PRO A 44 -14.73 -6.64 20.90
N ALA A 45 -14.62 -7.93 20.56
CA ALA A 45 -14.68 -8.41 19.18
C ALA A 45 -15.94 -7.95 18.42
N SER A 46 -17.07 -7.80 19.12
CA SER A 46 -18.35 -7.31 18.57
C SER A 46 -18.28 -5.86 18.05
N TYR A 47 -17.39 -5.03 18.61
CA TYR A 47 -17.16 -3.66 18.15
C TYR A 47 -15.97 -3.58 17.18
N PHE A 48 -14.97 -4.44 17.36
CA PHE A 48 -13.80 -4.48 16.50
C PHE A 48 -14.15 -4.89 15.06
N LEU A 49 -14.91 -5.96 14.86
CA LEU A 49 -15.19 -6.49 13.52
C LEU A 49 -15.92 -5.47 12.61
N PRO A 50 -17.00 -4.80 13.05
CA PRO A 50 -17.63 -3.74 12.25
C PRO A 50 -16.69 -2.55 11.98
N LEU A 51 -15.88 -2.15 12.97
CA LEU A 51 -14.92 -1.06 12.82
C LEU A 51 -13.84 -1.41 11.80
N HIS A 52 -13.19 -2.57 11.93
CA HIS A 52 -12.21 -3.10 10.99
C HIS A 52 -12.79 -3.13 9.57
N THR A 53 -13.96 -3.75 9.40
CA THR A 53 -14.61 -3.88 8.08
C THR A 53 -14.93 -2.51 7.47
N THR A 54 -15.36 -1.54 8.28
CA THR A 54 -15.65 -0.18 7.81
C THR A 54 -14.39 0.55 7.33
N LEU A 55 -13.30 0.43 8.11
CA LEU A 55 -12.02 1.05 7.76
C LEU A 55 -11.41 0.41 6.50
N GLU A 56 -11.46 -0.91 6.38
CA GLU A 56 -11.01 -1.61 5.17
C GLU A 56 -11.86 -1.26 3.96
N PHE A 57 -13.20 -1.20 4.10
CA PHE A 57 -14.05 -0.79 3.00
C PHE A 57 -13.74 0.62 2.52
N GLY A 58 -13.51 1.56 3.45
CA GLY A 58 -13.09 2.92 3.13
C GLY A 58 -11.76 2.96 2.37
N SER A 59 -10.75 2.19 2.81
CA SER A 59 -9.44 2.13 2.15
C SER A 59 -9.54 1.52 0.74
N ILE A 60 -10.33 0.46 0.57
CA ILE A 60 -10.61 -0.17 -0.72
C ILE A 60 -11.26 0.83 -1.68
N VAL A 61 -12.27 1.57 -1.24
CA VAL A 61 -12.93 2.59 -2.06
C VAL A 61 -11.92 3.65 -2.50
N VAL A 62 -11.08 4.16 -1.59
CA VAL A 62 -10.04 5.14 -1.93
C VAL A 62 -9.05 4.57 -2.96
N ALA A 63 -8.63 3.31 -2.81
CA ALA A 63 -7.74 2.66 -3.76
C ALA A 63 -8.38 2.53 -5.16
N LEU A 64 -9.64 2.10 -5.24
CA LEU A 64 -10.38 1.96 -6.50
C LEU A 64 -10.64 3.31 -7.18
N LEU A 65 -10.94 4.36 -6.41
CA LEU A 65 -11.06 5.73 -6.93
C LEU A 65 -9.71 6.25 -7.45
N GLY A 66 -8.63 6.02 -6.69
CA GLY A 66 -7.27 6.37 -7.11
C GLY A 66 -6.87 5.67 -8.41
N PHE A 67 -7.19 4.37 -8.55
CA PHE A 67 -7.08 3.66 -9.82
C PHE A 67 -7.90 4.31 -10.93
N GLY A 68 -9.18 4.59 -10.66
CA GLY A 68 -10.10 5.20 -11.63
C GLY A 68 -9.54 6.50 -12.21
N ILE A 69 -9.06 7.40 -11.34
CA ILE A 69 -8.40 8.65 -11.71
C ILE A 69 -7.11 8.38 -12.49
N ALA A 70 -6.23 7.53 -11.97
CA ALA A 70 -4.93 7.27 -12.58
C ALA A 70 -5.01 6.60 -13.96
N TRP A 71 -6.01 5.75 -14.17
CA TRP A 71 -6.20 4.98 -15.40
C TRP A 71 -6.97 5.74 -16.49
N HIS A 72 -7.95 6.58 -16.10
CA HIS A 72 -8.82 7.29 -17.04
C HIS A 72 -8.40 8.73 -17.34
N ALA A 73 -7.57 9.36 -16.50
CA ALA A 73 -6.97 10.65 -16.82
C ALA A 73 -5.93 10.51 -17.96
N ARG A 74 -6.42 10.43 -19.20
CA ARG A 74 -5.59 10.25 -20.40
C ARG A 74 -4.94 11.57 -20.80
N ALA A 75 -3.62 11.58 -20.88
CA ALA A 75 -2.83 12.61 -21.55
C ALA A 75 -1.58 11.94 -22.15
N GLU A 76 -1.22 12.28 -23.39
CA GLU A 76 -0.11 11.66 -24.14
C GLU A 76 1.26 11.87 -23.49
N ASP A 77 1.39 12.94 -22.69
CA ASP A 77 2.59 13.35 -21.96
C ASP A 77 2.59 12.88 -20.50
N ARG A 78 1.59 12.09 -20.06
CA ARG A 78 1.52 11.64 -18.67
C ARG A 78 2.62 10.61 -18.35
N PRO A 79 3.34 10.76 -17.23
CA PRO A 79 4.33 9.78 -16.79
C PRO A 79 3.73 8.38 -16.61
N GLY A 80 4.44 7.35 -17.08
CA GLY A 80 4.02 5.96 -16.88
C GLY A 80 3.97 5.54 -15.41
N ASN A 81 4.57 6.31 -14.50
CA ASN A 81 4.48 6.12 -13.05
C ASN A 81 3.03 6.10 -12.60
N ILE A 82 2.20 6.99 -13.16
CA ILE A 82 0.81 7.09 -12.71
C ILE A 82 0.00 5.88 -13.17
N VAL A 83 0.26 5.37 -14.37
CA VAL A 83 -0.37 4.13 -14.86
C VAL A 83 -0.01 2.96 -13.94
N LEU A 84 1.27 2.86 -13.55
CA LEU A 84 1.75 1.83 -12.62
C LEU A 84 1.09 1.97 -11.24
N LEU A 85 1.06 3.18 -10.67
CA LEU A 85 0.39 3.45 -9.41
C LEU A 85 -1.09 3.08 -9.46
N GLY A 86 -1.79 3.45 -10.54
CA GLY A 86 -3.18 3.08 -10.73
C GLY A 86 -3.38 1.57 -10.76
N ALA A 87 -2.57 0.83 -11.54
CA ALA A 87 -2.66 -0.62 -11.59
C ALA A 87 -2.39 -1.26 -10.23
N VAL A 88 -1.35 -0.81 -9.51
CA VAL A 88 -1.03 -1.25 -8.15
C VAL A 88 -2.19 -0.99 -7.20
N LEU A 89 -2.80 0.21 -7.23
CA LEU A 89 -3.96 0.53 -6.40
C LEU A 89 -5.17 -0.37 -6.68
N LEU A 90 -5.43 -0.70 -7.95
CA LEU A 90 -6.47 -1.67 -8.29
C LEU A 90 -6.15 -3.04 -7.68
N GLY A 91 -4.94 -3.54 -7.90
CA GLY A 91 -4.55 -4.86 -7.39
C GLY A 91 -4.58 -4.93 -5.87
N THR A 92 -4.06 -3.91 -5.19
CA THR A 92 -4.12 -3.78 -3.73
C THR A 92 -5.57 -3.74 -3.24
N GLY A 93 -6.44 -2.92 -3.85
CA GLY A 93 -7.86 -2.85 -3.45
C GLY A 93 -8.62 -4.16 -3.66
N LEU A 94 -8.33 -4.91 -4.73
CA LEU A 94 -8.95 -6.23 -4.96
C LEU A 94 -8.49 -7.28 -3.96
N ILE A 95 -7.21 -7.27 -3.58
CA ILE A 95 -6.67 -8.19 -2.58
C ILE A 95 -7.13 -7.79 -1.18
N ASP A 96 -7.18 -6.49 -0.86
CA ASP A 96 -7.71 -5.97 0.41
C ASP A 96 -9.20 -6.35 0.56
N TYR A 97 -10.00 -6.33 -0.51
CA TYR A 97 -11.35 -6.88 -0.48
C TYR A 97 -11.40 -8.37 -0.11
N ALA A 98 -10.52 -9.19 -0.71
CA ALA A 98 -10.42 -10.61 -0.37
C ALA A 98 -9.94 -10.82 1.09
N HIS A 99 -9.03 -9.97 1.57
CA HIS A 99 -8.57 -9.92 2.96
C HIS A 99 -9.73 -9.64 3.92
N THR A 100 -10.46 -8.53 3.72
CA THR A 100 -11.56 -8.10 4.59
C THR A 100 -12.62 -9.20 4.73
N LEU A 101 -13.02 -9.82 3.61
CA LEU A 101 -14.02 -10.88 3.63
C LEU A 101 -13.49 -12.24 4.10
N SER A 102 -12.17 -12.38 4.27
CA SER A 102 -11.53 -13.57 4.84
C SER A 102 -11.15 -13.41 6.31
N TYR A 103 -11.36 -12.22 6.89
CA TYR A 103 -11.07 -11.90 8.28
C TYR A 103 -11.90 -12.76 9.24
N ASP A 104 -11.31 -13.13 10.39
CA ASP A 104 -11.97 -13.98 11.38
C ASP A 104 -13.26 -13.35 11.91
N GLY A 105 -14.34 -14.12 11.94
CA GLY A 105 -15.69 -13.63 12.23
C GLY A 105 -16.52 -13.19 11.02
N MET A 106 -15.94 -13.15 9.80
CA MET A 106 -16.72 -12.97 8.57
C MET A 106 -17.34 -14.29 8.09
N PRO A 107 -18.51 -14.25 7.41
CA PRO A 107 -19.09 -15.43 6.77
C PRO A 107 -18.18 -16.05 5.70
N TYR A 108 -18.56 -17.23 5.22
CA TYR A 108 -17.87 -17.88 4.10
C TYR A 108 -17.97 -17.02 2.84
N LEU A 109 -16.81 -16.70 2.24
CA LEU A 109 -16.74 -16.12 0.90
C LEU A 109 -16.72 -17.24 -0.15
N VAL A 110 -15.55 -17.88 -0.31
CA VAL A 110 -15.35 -19.10 -1.13
C VAL A 110 -15.05 -20.30 -0.22
N THR A 111 -14.22 -20.07 0.79
CA THR A 111 -13.86 -21.00 1.87
C THR A 111 -13.96 -20.27 3.21
N GLY A 112 -13.88 -20.99 4.33
CA GLY A 112 -13.97 -20.42 5.67
C GLY A 112 -12.99 -19.27 5.91
N SER A 113 -13.39 -18.32 6.75
CA SER A 113 -12.54 -17.23 7.24
C SER A 113 -11.58 -17.75 8.32
N SER A 114 -10.42 -17.11 8.43
CA SER A 114 -9.45 -17.37 9.52
C SER A 114 -8.40 -16.27 9.55
N ALA A 115 -7.77 -16.07 10.71
CA ALA A 115 -6.65 -15.13 10.85
C ALA A 115 -5.52 -15.42 9.85
N GLN A 116 -5.11 -16.69 9.68
CA GLN A 116 -4.07 -17.08 8.72
C GLN A 116 -4.44 -16.67 7.29
N LYS A 117 -5.67 -16.98 6.85
CA LYS A 117 -6.13 -16.65 5.49
C LYS A 117 -6.20 -15.13 5.28
N ALA A 118 -6.69 -14.39 6.27
CA ALA A 118 -6.70 -12.94 6.22
C ALA A 118 -5.27 -12.37 6.11
N ILE A 119 -4.32 -12.87 6.91
CA ILE A 119 -2.91 -12.44 6.88
C ILE A 119 -2.27 -12.76 5.51
N ASN A 120 -2.58 -13.91 4.89
CA ASN A 120 -2.09 -14.24 3.56
C ASN A 120 -2.45 -13.15 2.54
N PHE A 121 -3.72 -12.73 2.50
CA PHE A 121 -4.18 -11.68 1.59
C PHE A 121 -3.58 -10.32 1.94
N TRP A 122 -3.57 -9.97 3.23
CA TRP A 122 -3.02 -8.69 3.70
C TRP A 122 -1.55 -8.54 3.31
N LEU A 123 -0.70 -9.54 3.58
CA LEU A 123 0.70 -9.52 3.19
C LEU A 123 0.85 -9.37 1.67
N ALA A 124 0.06 -10.10 0.89
CA ALA A 124 0.11 -10.01 -0.56
C ALA A 124 -0.26 -8.60 -1.08
N ALA A 125 -1.26 -7.95 -0.48
CA ALA A 125 -1.64 -6.58 -0.82
C ALA A 125 -0.54 -5.56 -0.48
N ARG A 126 0.07 -5.69 0.71
CA ARG A 126 1.16 -4.81 1.16
C ARG A 126 2.45 -5.01 0.37
N ILE A 127 2.79 -6.24 0.00
CA ILE A 127 3.93 -6.53 -0.89
C ILE A 127 3.74 -5.85 -2.25
N LEU A 128 2.55 -5.95 -2.85
CA LEU A 128 2.25 -5.31 -4.13
C LEU A 128 2.40 -3.78 -4.04
N ALA A 129 1.86 -3.17 -2.98
CA ALA A 129 1.97 -1.73 -2.76
C ALA A 129 3.42 -1.28 -2.52
N ALA A 130 4.17 -1.99 -1.66
CA ALA A 130 5.56 -1.67 -1.34
C ALA A 130 6.48 -1.76 -2.58
N ILE A 131 6.38 -2.86 -3.32
CA ILE A 131 7.13 -3.06 -4.57
C ILE A 131 6.70 -2.02 -5.61
N GLY A 132 5.40 -1.78 -5.75
CA GLY A 132 4.86 -0.78 -6.67
C GLY A 132 5.42 0.62 -6.42
N LEU A 133 5.39 1.07 -5.16
CA LEU A 133 5.96 2.37 -4.76
C LEU A 133 7.48 2.43 -4.97
N LEU A 134 8.22 1.36 -4.64
CA LEU A 134 9.65 1.32 -4.86
C LEU A 134 10.01 1.39 -6.35
N ILE A 135 9.30 0.65 -7.22
CA ILE A 135 9.49 0.74 -8.68
C ILE A 135 9.19 2.16 -9.16
N VAL A 136 8.13 2.80 -8.66
CA VAL A 136 7.78 4.19 -8.98
C VAL A 136 8.88 5.17 -8.53
N ALA A 137 9.50 4.93 -7.37
CA ALA A 137 10.59 5.74 -6.86
C ALA A 137 11.89 5.59 -7.67
N LEU A 138 12.15 4.39 -8.21
CA LEU A 138 13.37 4.10 -8.98
C LEU A 138 13.25 4.46 -10.47
N ARG A 139 12.05 4.40 -11.03
CA ARG A 139 11.85 4.63 -12.48
C ARG A 139 11.86 6.13 -12.83
N PRO A 140 12.41 6.51 -13.99
CA PRO A 140 12.26 7.86 -14.51
C PRO A 140 10.79 8.24 -14.77
N TRP A 141 10.46 9.51 -14.54
CA TRP A 141 9.12 10.08 -14.73
C TRP A 141 8.83 10.49 -16.18
N TYR A 142 9.00 9.54 -17.10
CA TYR A 142 8.69 9.74 -18.52
C TYR A 142 7.40 9.02 -18.92
N PRO A 143 6.72 9.47 -19.99
CA PRO A 143 5.61 8.75 -20.59
C PRO A 143 5.98 7.32 -20.99
N LEU A 144 4.98 6.44 -21.04
CA LEU A 144 5.19 5.09 -21.55
C LEU A 144 5.54 5.18 -23.04
N ARG A 145 6.61 4.50 -23.46
CA ARG A 145 7.05 4.47 -24.87
C ARG A 145 6.05 3.77 -25.79
N ASN A 146 5.21 2.90 -25.24
CA ASN A 146 4.24 2.09 -25.99
C ASN A 146 2.92 2.04 -25.22
N VAL A 147 1.79 2.32 -25.91
CA VAL A 147 0.44 2.22 -25.34
C VAL A 147 0.14 0.82 -24.79
N HIS A 148 0.68 -0.24 -25.41
CA HIS A 148 0.50 -1.62 -24.96
C HIS A 148 1.19 -1.91 -23.63
N ALA A 149 2.23 -1.15 -23.26
CA ALA A 149 2.92 -1.32 -21.98
C ALA A 149 1.97 -1.10 -20.79
N ARG A 150 0.97 -0.22 -20.93
CA ARG A 150 -0.05 0.01 -19.89
C ARG A 150 -0.88 -1.24 -19.62
N PHE A 151 -1.24 -1.97 -20.68
CA PHE A 151 -2.03 -3.19 -20.60
C PHE A 151 -1.18 -4.35 -20.11
N ALA A 152 0.12 -4.39 -20.44
CA ALA A 152 1.06 -5.34 -19.88
C ALA A 152 1.23 -5.15 -18.35
N ILE A 153 1.38 -3.90 -17.89
CA ILE A 153 1.42 -3.59 -16.45
C ILE A 153 0.12 -4.04 -15.76
N MET A 154 -1.03 -3.69 -16.32
CA MET A 154 -2.33 -4.09 -15.80
C MET A 154 -2.48 -5.62 -15.76
N GLY A 155 -2.12 -6.29 -16.86
CA GLY A 155 -2.15 -7.76 -16.96
C GLY A 155 -1.24 -8.43 -15.94
N GLY A 156 -0.05 -7.87 -15.69
CA GLY A 156 0.86 -8.37 -14.65
C GLY A 156 0.26 -8.25 -13.25
N VAL A 157 -0.32 -7.09 -12.92
CA VAL A 157 -0.97 -6.90 -11.61
C VAL A 157 -2.19 -7.80 -11.45
N LEU A 158 -3.06 -7.90 -12.46
CA LEU A 158 -4.23 -8.78 -12.40
C LEU A 158 -3.85 -10.26 -12.34
N SER A 159 -2.75 -10.65 -12.99
CA SER A 159 -2.21 -12.01 -12.88
C SER A 159 -1.73 -12.30 -11.46
N TYR A 160 -1.04 -11.34 -10.83
CA TYR A 160 -0.64 -11.44 -9.43
C TYR A 160 -1.87 -11.59 -8.51
N VAL A 161 -2.89 -10.75 -8.67
CA VAL A 161 -4.16 -10.86 -7.92
C VAL A 161 -4.80 -12.23 -8.11
N ALA A 162 -4.88 -12.72 -9.36
CA ALA A 162 -5.46 -14.02 -9.66
C ALA A 162 -4.69 -15.17 -8.98
N ILE A 163 -3.36 -15.14 -9.00
CA ILE A 163 -2.50 -16.13 -8.33
C ILE A 163 -2.72 -16.08 -6.82
N VAL A 164 -2.71 -14.89 -6.22
CA VAL A 164 -2.93 -14.70 -4.77
C VAL A 164 -4.30 -15.22 -4.36
N CYS A 165 -5.36 -14.87 -5.09
CA CYS A 165 -6.71 -15.38 -4.85
C CYS A 165 -6.79 -16.90 -5.02
N TRP A 166 -6.17 -17.45 -6.05
CA TRP A 166 -6.18 -18.89 -6.28
C TRP A 166 -5.47 -19.65 -5.15
N VAL A 167 -4.28 -19.19 -4.74
CA VAL A 167 -3.57 -19.76 -3.60
C VAL A 167 -4.39 -19.62 -2.31
N GLY A 168 -4.88 -18.42 -2.00
CA GLY A 168 -5.60 -18.14 -0.77
C GLY A 168 -6.93 -18.88 -0.62
N PHE A 169 -7.64 -19.15 -1.73
CA PHE A 169 -8.91 -19.87 -1.68
C PHE A 169 -8.77 -21.37 -1.87
N PHE A 170 -7.87 -21.84 -2.73
CA PHE A 170 -7.84 -23.24 -3.16
C PHE A 170 -6.57 -23.99 -2.77
N GLN A 171 -5.46 -23.30 -2.52
CA GLN A 171 -4.18 -23.92 -2.12
C GLN A 171 -3.60 -23.29 -0.85
N PRO A 172 -4.36 -23.23 0.26
CA PRO A 172 -3.90 -22.53 1.46
C PRO A 172 -2.60 -23.12 2.05
N HIS A 173 -2.33 -24.41 1.81
CA HIS A 173 -1.13 -25.11 2.28
C HIS A 173 0.16 -24.73 1.50
N TRP A 174 0.05 -23.99 0.39
CA TRP A 174 1.23 -23.45 -0.31
C TRP A 174 1.76 -22.17 0.34
N ALA A 175 0.91 -21.48 1.10
CA ALA A 175 1.34 -20.34 1.89
C ALA A 175 2.05 -20.82 3.16
N PRO A 176 3.16 -20.17 3.56
CA PRO A 176 3.76 -20.41 4.87
C PRO A 176 2.79 -20.11 6.00
N GLU A 177 3.01 -20.74 7.16
CA GLU A 177 2.29 -20.38 8.38
C GLU A 177 2.75 -19.01 8.88
N PHE A 178 1.80 -18.10 9.03
CA PHE A 178 1.98 -16.73 9.50
C PHE A 178 1.32 -16.48 10.85
N PHE A 179 0.37 -17.35 11.23
CA PHE A 179 -0.33 -17.33 12.50
C PHE A 179 -0.68 -18.74 12.95
N VAL A 180 -0.44 -19.03 14.23
CA VAL A 180 -0.82 -20.28 14.88
C VAL A 180 -1.72 -19.96 16.07
N ALA A 181 -2.93 -20.53 16.07
CA ALA A 181 -3.90 -20.29 17.14
C ALA A 181 -3.31 -20.66 18.52
N GLY A 182 -3.42 -19.76 19.48
CA GLY A 182 -2.86 -19.93 20.83
C GLY A 182 -1.35 -19.63 20.96
N GLN A 183 -0.62 -19.46 19.86
CA GLN A 183 0.80 -19.05 19.87
C GLN A 183 1.01 -17.64 19.30
N GLY A 184 0.11 -17.17 18.43
CA GLY A 184 0.18 -15.85 17.81
C GLY A 184 0.89 -15.86 16.45
N LEU A 185 1.53 -14.75 16.10
CA LEU A 185 2.25 -14.58 14.84
C LEU A 185 3.51 -15.44 14.77
N THR A 186 3.83 -15.95 13.58
CA THR A 186 5.11 -16.66 13.37
C THR A 186 6.27 -15.68 13.18
N PRO A 187 7.51 -16.07 13.51
CA PRO A 187 8.70 -15.24 13.28
C PRO A 187 8.89 -14.86 11.80
N LEU A 188 8.48 -15.75 10.88
CA LEU A 188 8.53 -15.49 9.45
C LEU A 188 7.64 -14.30 9.06
N LYS A 189 6.40 -14.26 9.56
CA LYS A 189 5.48 -13.14 9.32
C LYS A 189 6.09 -11.83 9.79
N VAL A 190 6.60 -11.79 11.01
CA VAL A 190 7.23 -10.59 11.60
C VAL A 190 8.46 -10.14 10.78
N GLY A 191 9.27 -11.09 10.31
CA GLY A 191 10.41 -10.79 9.43
C GLY A 191 9.99 -10.17 8.10
N ILE A 192 8.89 -10.64 7.49
CA ILE A 192 8.34 -10.06 6.26
C ILE A 192 7.86 -8.63 6.51
N GLU A 193 7.22 -8.36 7.64
CA GLU A 193 6.77 -7.00 7.98
C GLU A 193 7.94 -6.03 8.15
N TYR A 194 9.03 -6.44 8.80
CA TYR A 194 10.24 -5.62 8.84
C TYR A 194 10.83 -5.37 7.44
N ALA A 195 10.76 -6.35 6.54
CA ALA A 195 11.16 -6.15 5.15
C ALA A 195 10.23 -5.17 4.42
N LEU A 196 8.92 -5.18 4.70
CA LEU A 196 7.96 -4.21 4.18
C LEU A 196 8.26 -2.80 4.70
N VAL A 197 8.49 -2.64 6.00
CA VAL A 197 8.93 -1.36 6.62
C VAL A 197 10.18 -0.83 5.91
N GLY A 198 11.19 -1.68 5.71
CA GLY A 198 12.42 -1.30 5.00
C GLY A 198 12.16 -0.89 3.53
N THR A 199 11.28 -1.61 2.84
CA THR A 199 10.92 -1.33 1.44
C THR A 199 10.18 0.00 1.29
N TYR A 200 9.17 0.24 2.13
CA TYR A 200 8.46 1.52 2.17
C TYR A 200 9.38 2.67 2.61
N GLY A 201 10.23 2.45 3.61
CA GLY A 201 11.21 3.43 4.07
C GLY A 201 12.21 3.81 2.97
N LEU A 202 12.68 2.84 2.19
CA LEU A 202 13.54 3.09 1.03
C LEU A 202 12.79 3.90 -0.05
N ALA A 203 11.55 3.53 -0.38
CA ALA A 203 10.73 4.29 -1.32
C ALA A 203 10.52 5.74 -0.84
N ALA A 204 10.17 5.94 0.44
CA ALA A 204 9.99 7.24 1.06
C ALA A 204 11.27 8.10 0.98
N PHE A 205 12.44 7.52 1.30
CA PHE A 205 13.73 8.19 1.20
C PHE A 205 14.03 8.63 -0.24
N LEU A 206 13.79 7.76 -1.22
CA LEU A 206 14.00 8.07 -2.63
C LEU A 206 13.06 9.18 -3.13
N PHE A 207 11.79 9.17 -2.73
CA PHE A 207 10.85 10.23 -3.05
C PHE A 207 11.23 11.56 -2.39
N TYR A 208 11.68 11.52 -1.14
CA TYR A 208 12.20 12.70 -0.45
C TYR A 208 13.39 13.32 -1.18
N ARG A 209 14.35 12.49 -1.63
CA ARG A 209 15.49 12.97 -2.44
C ARG A 209 15.08 13.52 -3.80
N GLN A 210 14.02 12.98 -4.41
CA GLN A 210 13.51 13.48 -5.68
C GLN A 210 12.77 14.80 -5.52
N SER A 211 12.06 14.98 -4.40
CA SER A 211 11.30 16.20 -4.11
C SER A 211 12.17 17.46 -4.00
N SER A 212 13.46 17.32 -3.64
CA SER A 212 14.39 18.45 -3.59
C SER A 212 14.91 18.89 -4.96
N GLN A 213 14.69 18.10 -6.03
CA GLN A 213 15.25 18.37 -7.36
C GLN A 213 14.31 19.19 -8.27
N ALA A 214 13.43 20.02 -7.68
CA ALA A 214 12.38 20.81 -8.38
C ALA A 214 11.46 19.99 -9.31
N ARG A 215 11.45 18.65 -9.17
CA ARG A 215 10.55 17.76 -9.88
C ARG A 215 9.18 17.77 -9.20
N ALA A 216 8.14 17.62 -10.02
CA ALA A 216 6.74 17.90 -9.73
C ALA A 216 6.21 17.52 -8.32
N TYR A 217 5.17 18.26 -7.90
CA TYR A 217 4.41 18.12 -6.65
C TYR A 217 4.10 16.68 -6.22
N SER A 218 3.88 15.77 -7.17
CA SER A 218 3.50 14.38 -6.90
C SER A 218 4.52 13.58 -6.07
N THR A 219 5.81 13.96 -6.05
CA THR A 219 6.83 13.22 -5.28
C THR A 219 6.77 13.48 -3.77
N VAL A 220 6.28 14.65 -3.35
CA VAL A 220 6.12 14.98 -1.93
C VAL A 220 4.98 14.15 -1.32
N ASP A 221 3.87 14.02 -2.04
CA ASP A 221 2.73 13.21 -1.60
C ASP A 221 3.09 11.72 -1.55
N LEU A 222 3.88 11.23 -2.53
CA LEU A 222 4.38 9.85 -2.54
C LEU A 222 5.39 9.57 -1.42
N TYR A 223 6.20 10.57 -1.03
CA TYR A 223 7.02 10.48 0.17
C TYR A 223 6.15 10.30 1.42
N ALA A 224 5.14 11.16 1.60
CA ALA A 224 4.25 11.07 2.76
C ALA A 224 3.50 9.73 2.79
N ALA A 225 2.96 9.29 1.66
CA ALA A 225 2.28 8.01 1.54
C ALA A 225 3.19 6.82 1.91
N ALA A 226 4.42 6.78 1.38
CA ALA A 226 5.37 5.71 1.67
C ALA A 226 5.85 5.76 3.14
N ALA A 227 6.05 6.94 3.71
CA ALA A 227 6.43 7.09 5.12
C ALA A 227 5.32 6.62 6.06
N ILE A 228 4.08 7.03 5.81
CA ILE A 228 2.90 6.60 6.59
C ILE A 228 2.69 5.09 6.44
N ALA A 229 2.88 4.51 5.25
CA ALA A 229 2.82 3.07 5.04
C ALA A 229 3.91 2.33 5.84
N ALA A 230 5.16 2.81 5.84
CA ALA A 230 6.21 2.22 6.67
C ALA A 230 5.84 2.21 8.16
N MET A 231 5.21 3.27 8.63
CA MET A 231 4.76 3.37 10.02
C MET A 231 3.56 2.46 10.31
N SER A 232 2.62 2.29 9.38
CA SER A 232 1.49 1.38 9.58
C SER A 232 1.96 -0.05 9.74
N GLU A 233 2.94 -0.49 8.95
CA GLU A 233 3.49 -1.85 9.03
C GLU A 233 4.16 -2.14 10.38
N LEU A 234 4.75 -1.12 11.04
CA LEU A 234 5.31 -1.31 12.38
C LEU A 234 4.24 -1.83 13.33
N TYR A 235 3.05 -1.23 13.37
CA TYR A 235 1.95 -1.66 14.25
C TYR A 235 1.58 -3.13 14.12
N PHE A 236 1.66 -3.69 12.91
CA PHE A 236 1.30 -5.07 12.68
C PHE A 236 2.36 -6.07 13.21
N THR A 237 3.58 -5.63 13.54
CA THR A 237 4.58 -6.50 14.18
C THR A 237 4.33 -6.76 15.68
N LYS A 238 3.25 -6.23 16.26
CA LYS A 238 2.92 -6.32 17.70
C LYS A 238 1.67 -7.14 18.05
N TYR A 239 1.05 -7.82 17.07
CA TYR A 239 -0.10 -8.72 17.34
C TYR A 239 0.30 -9.99 18.09
#